data_AF-A0A5K7ZTY1-F1
#
_entry.id   AF-A0A5K7ZTY1-F1
#
_cell.length_a   1.000
_cell.length_b   1.000
_cell.length_c   1.000
_cell.angle_alpha   90.00
_cell.angle_beta   90.00
_cell.angle_gamma   90.00
#
_symmetry.space_group_name_H-M   'P 1'
#
loop_
_entity.id
_entity.type
_entity.pdbx_description
1 polymer ?
#
loop_
_entity_poly.entity_id
_entity_poly.type
_entity_poly.pdbx_seq_one_letter_code
_entity_poly.pdbx_strand_id
1 'polypeptide(L)'
;MQKFSSQPIYGIGIDTGGTYTDAVLVDLRSHAVLGVGKRPTMHHNLGQGIVDVLNDILSAKNTGCIKTIAFSTTLATNASAEGRGAKVGLMVIGQVKPFDAPVVSVHYLDGGHDHLGREVNALSIERIVDTVLSPISSTRAEPPPPD
;
A
#
# COMPACT_ATOMS: atom_id res chain seq x y z
N MET A 1 30.82 4.04 -32.27
CA MET A 1 30.45 2.71 -31.74
C MET A 1 30.56 2.74 -30.22
N GLN A 2 29.42 2.77 -29.53
CA GLN A 2 29.38 2.77 -28.07
C GLN A 2 29.72 1.34 -27.61
N LYS A 3 30.84 1.15 -26.90
CA LYS A 3 31.20 -0.15 -26.33
C LYS A 3 30.14 -0.48 -25.27
N PHE A 4 29.22 -1.40 -25.57
CA PHE A 4 28.40 -2.00 -24.52
C PHE A 4 29.35 -2.71 -23.56
N SER A 5 29.37 -2.26 -22.30
CA SER A 5 30.11 -2.92 -21.23
C SER A 5 29.68 -4.39 -21.17
N SER A 6 30.64 -5.31 -21.25
CA SER A 6 30.46 -6.76 -21.08
C SER A 6 30.14 -7.15 -19.63
N GLN A 7 29.99 -6.16 -18.74
CA GLN A 7 29.61 -6.39 -17.36
C GLN A 7 28.18 -6.96 -17.31
N PRO A 8 27.94 -7.97 -16.46
CA PRO A 8 26.61 -8.49 -16.22
C PRO A 8 25.66 -7.40 -15.72
N ILE A 9 24.39 -7.50 -16.07
CA ILE A 9 23.35 -6.60 -15.55
C ILE A 9 22.32 -7.49 -14.87
N TYR A 10 22.24 -7.42 -13.55
CA TYR A 10 21.34 -8.27 -12.79
C TYR A 10 20.10 -7.51 -12.34
N GLY A 11 18.98 -8.21 -12.37
CA GLY A 11 17.71 -7.79 -11.79
C GLY A 11 17.26 -8.79 -10.74
N ILE A 12 16.53 -8.30 -9.75
CA ILE A 12 15.92 -9.15 -8.72
C ILE A 12 14.41 -8.97 -8.79
N GLY A 13 13.67 -10.07 -8.86
CA GLY A 13 12.23 -10.10 -8.59
C GLY A 13 12.01 -10.61 -7.16
N ILE A 14 11.14 -9.95 -6.40
CA ILE A 14 10.72 -10.38 -5.07
C ILE A 14 9.20 -10.42 -5.05
N ASP A 15 8.62 -11.52 -4.62
CA ASP A 15 7.18 -11.65 -4.42
C ASP A 15 6.89 -12.12 -2.98
N THR A 16 6.20 -11.26 -2.22
CA THR A 16 5.84 -11.56 -0.83
C THR A 16 4.35 -11.89 -0.73
N GLY A 17 4.04 -13.18 -0.63
CA GLY A 17 2.69 -13.68 -0.41
C GLY A 17 2.34 -13.86 1.07
N GLY A 18 1.15 -14.41 1.33
CA GLY A 18 0.69 -14.74 2.68
C GLY A 18 1.33 -15.98 3.31
N THR A 19 2.13 -16.74 2.57
CA THR A 19 2.74 -18.00 3.07
C THR A 19 4.23 -18.04 2.82
N TYR A 20 4.66 -17.63 1.62
CA TYR A 20 6.07 -17.58 1.24
C TYR A 20 6.44 -16.22 0.66
N THR A 21 7.69 -15.86 0.86
CA THR A 21 8.41 -14.85 0.10
C THR A 21 9.34 -15.57 -0.88
N ASP A 22 9.18 -15.27 -2.16
CA ASP A 22 9.98 -15.78 -3.25
C ASP A 22 10.91 -14.67 -3.77
N ALA A 23 12.15 -15.03 -4.14
CA ALA A 23 13.08 -14.11 -4.79
C ALA A 23 13.81 -14.79 -5.95
N VAL A 24 14.03 -14.06 -7.04
CA VAL A 24 14.72 -14.56 -8.23
C VAL A 24 15.78 -13.56 -8.68
N LEU A 25 17.01 -14.03 -8.84
CA LEU A 25 18.10 -13.28 -9.46
C LEU A 25 18.16 -13.63 -10.95
N VAL A 26 18.13 -12.63 -11.82
CA VAL A 26 18.13 -12.80 -13.28
C VAL A 26 19.24 -11.97 -13.91
N ASP A 27 19.94 -12.53 -14.88
CA ASP A 27 20.75 -11.75 -15.81
C ASP A 27 19.85 -11.11 -16.87
N LEU A 28 19.73 -9.79 -16.82
CA LEU A 28 18.87 -9.02 -17.71
C LEU A 28 19.40 -8.95 -19.15
N ARG A 29 20.63 -9.39 -19.42
CA ARG A 29 21.16 -9.49 -20.79
C ARG A 29 20.81 -10.83 -21.43
N SER A 30 21.04 -11.92 -20.72
CA SER A 30 20.82 -13.29 -21.23
C SER A 30 19.43 -13.83 -20.90
N HIS A 31 18.71 -13.17 -20.00
CA HIS A 31 17.45 -13.60 -19.39
C HIS A 31 17.58 -14.91 -18.59
N ALA A 32 18.80 -15.29 -18.22
CA ALA A 32 19.06 -16.49 -17.44
C ALA A 32 18.74 -16.25 -15.96
N VAL A 33 18.06 -17.22 -15.34
CA VAL A 33 17.89 -17.26 -13.88
C VAL A 33 19.18 -17.74 -13.25
N LEU A 34 19.75 -16.91 -12.38
CA LEU A 34 21.03 -17.16 -11.70
C LEU A 34 20.84 -17.70 -10.28
N GLY A 35 19.68 -17.45 -9.68
CA GLY A 35 19.37 -17.89 -8.32
C GLY A 35 17.90 -17.75 -8.01
N VAL A 36 17.39 -18.64 -7.17
CA VAL A 36 16.02 -18.63 -6.66
C VAL A 36 16.07 -18.87 -5.17
N GLY A 37 15.33 -18.06 -4.42
CA GLY A 37 15.14 -18.19 -2.98
C GLY A 37 13.66 -18.29 -2.67
N LYS A 38 13.32 -19.11 -1.68
CA LYS A 38 11.96 -19.25 -1.16
C LYS A 38 12.01 -19.47 0.33
N ARG A 39 11.40 -18.56 1.08
CA ARG A 39 11.35 -18.59 2.55
C ARG A 39 9.91 -18.41 3.03
N PRO A 40 9.49 -19.01 4.16
CA PRO A 40 8.18 -18.69 4.75
C PRO A 40 8.04 -17.19 5.03
N THR A 41 6.85 -16.63 4.81
CA THR A 41 6.58 -15.21 5.05
C THR A 41 6.67 -14.88 6.55
N MET A 42 7.55 -13.95 6.90
CA MET A 42 7.72 -13.50 8.28
C MET A 42 6.75 -12.36 8.61
N HIS A 43 5.48 -12.68 8.88
CA HIS A 43 4.42 -11.66 9.06
C HIS A 43 4.70 -10.58 10.10
N HIS A 44 5.39 -10.93 11.19
CA HIS A 44 5.74 -10.00 12.26
C HIS A 44 6.96 -9.12 11.94
N ASN A 45 7.69 -9.44 10.87
CA ASN A 45 8.85 -8.68 10.40
C ASN A 45 9.15 -8.98 8.92
N LEU A 46 8.34 -8.40 8.04
CA LEU A 46 8.46 -8.60 6.59
C LEU A 46 9.84 -8.20 6.05
N GLY A 47 10.41 -7.13 6.60
CA GLY A 47 11.74 -6.65 6.21
C GLY A 47 12.82 -7.71 6.44
N GLN A 48 12.83 -8.36 7.60
CA GLN A 48 13.78 -9.44 7.87
C GLN A 48 13.55 -10.64 6.94
N GLY A 49 12.29 -11.04 6.71
CA GLY A 49 11.99 -12.12 5.77
C GLY A 49 12.50 -11.85 4.34
N ILE A 50 12.42 -10.60 3.89
CA ILE A 50 12.98 -10.18 2.59
C ILE A 50 14.51 -10.26 2.60
N VAL A 51 15.17 -9.80 3.67
CA VAL A 51 16.63 -9.90 3.81
C VAL A 51 17.07 -11.37 3.78
N ASP A 52 16.35 -12.25 4.46
CA ASP A 52 16.69 -13.67 4.54
C ASP A 52 16.60 -14.35 3.18
N VAL A 53 15.54 -14.09 2.40
CA VAL A 53 15.42 -14.67 1.05
C VAL A 53 16.42 -14.06 0.06
N LEU A 54 16.81 -12.79 0.24
CA LEU A 54 17.87 -12.17 -0.55
C LEU A 54 19.23 -12.81 -0.27
N ASN A 55 19.52 -13.16 0.98
CA ASN A 55 20.75 -13.87 1.35
C ASN A 55 20.88 -15.25 0.69
N ASP A 56 19.76 -15.87 0.28
CA ASP A 56 19.78 -17.16 -0.45
C ASP A 56 20.26 -17.01 -1.90
N ILE A 57 20.07 -15.84 -2.51
CA ILE A 57 20.36 -15.60 -3.94
C ILE A 57 21.54 -14.65 -4.18
N LEU A 58 21.94 -13.88 -3.17
CA LEU A 58 23.01 -12.90 -3.27
C LEU A 58 24.36 -13.45 -2.79
N SER A 59 25.42 -12.97 -3.44
CA SER A 59 26.80 -13.19 -3.02
C SER A 59 27.59 -11.90 -3.21
N ALA A 60 28.70 -11.72 -2.48
CA ALA A 60 29.53 -10.52 -2.63
C ALA A 60 30.01 -10.27 -4.07
N LYS A 61 30.00 -11.30 -4.93
CA LYS A 61 30.41 -11.22 -6.34
C LYS A 61 29.32 -10.66 -7.26
N ASN A 62 28.04 -10.79 -6.91
CA ASN A 62 26.93 -10.39 -7.78
C ASN A 62 26.31 -9.03 -7.41
N THR A 63 26.52 -8.55 -6.19
CA THR A 63 25.92 -7.31 -5.68
C THR A 63 26.27 -6.08 -6.52
N GLY A 64 27.51 -5.96 -7.00
CA GLY A 64 27.95 -4.84 -7.85
C GLY A 64 27.29 -4.79 -9.24
N CYS A 65 26.65 -5.89 -9.67
CA CYS A 65 26.00 -6.00 -10.98
C CYS A 65 24.49 -5.75 -10.93
N ILE A 66 23.89 -5.61 -9.74
CA ILE A 66 22.45 -5.37 -9.59
C ILE A 66 22.11 -3.95 -10.06
N LYS A 67 21.16 -3.84 -10.99
CA LYS A 67 20.67 -2.55 -11.51
C LYS A 67 19.22 -2.26 -11.16
N THR A 68 18.44 -3.29 -10.85
CA THR A 68 17.02 -3.10 -10.54
C THR A 68 16.52 -4.18 -9.58
N ILE A 69 15.53 -3.80 -8.79
CA ILE A 69 14.76 -4.70 -7.94
C ILE A 69 13.29 -4.40 -8.22
N ALA A 70 12.55 -5.42 -8.64
CA ALA A 70 11.10 -5.40 -8.76
C ALA A 70 10.52 -6.09 -7.53
N PHE A 71 9.60 -5.42 -6.84
CA PHE A 71 8.99 -5.91 -5.61
C PHE A 71 7.47 -5.99 -5.79
N SER A 72 6.89 -7.15 -5.54
CA SER A 72 5.46 -7.39 -5.46
C SER A 72 5.07 -7.97 -4.11
N THR A 73 3.83 -7.72 -3.72
CA THR A 73 3.23 -8.36 -2.55
C THR A 73 1.73 -8.48 -2.72
N THR A 74 1.16 -9.57 -2.19
CA THR A 74 -0.29 -9.78 -2.12
C THR A 74 -0.85 -9.51 -0.72
N LEU A 75 -0.04 -9.03 0.22
CA LEU A 75 -0.46 -8.87 1.62
C LEU A 75 -1.55 -7.80 1.79
N ALA A 76 -1.41 -6.66 1.11
CA ALA A 76 -2.38 -5.58 1.17
C ALA A 76 -3.74 -6.01 0.57
N THR A 77 -3.71 -6.65 -0.59
CA THR A 77 -4.93 -7.13 -1.26
C THR A 77 -5.64 -8.20 -0.44
N ASN A 78 -4.89 -9.13 0.19
CA ASN A 78 -5.46 -10.15 1.07
C ASN A 78 -6.03 -9.53 2.35
N ALA A 79 -5.34 -8.55 2.93
CA ALA A 79 -5.85 -7.83 4.10
C ALA A 79 -7.18 -7.13 3.80
N SER A 80 -7.34 -6.55 2.61
CA SER A 80 -8.62 -5.96 2.17
C SER A 80 -9.71 -7.02 1.99
N ALA A 81 -9.43 -8.11 1.27
CA ALA A 81 -10.42 -9.16 0.99
C ALA A 81 -10.86 -9.91 2.27
N GLU A 82 -9.95 -10.09 3.23
CA GLU A 82 -10.19 -10.83 4.47
C GLU A 82 -10.64 -9.94 5.64
N GLY A 83 -10.85 -8.63 5.41
CA GLY A 83 -11.29 -7.70 6.45
C GLY A 83 -10.28 -7.47 7.58
N ARG A 84 -8.98 -7.75 7.33
CA ARG A 84 -7.88 -7.56 8.31
C ARG A 84 -7.26 -6.16 8.27
N GLY A 85 -8.03 -5.18 7.83
CA GLY A 85 -7.62 -3.77 7.80
C GLY A 85 -7.67 -3.11 9.17
N ALA A 86 -7.17 -1.87 9.25
CA ALA A 86 -7.35 -1.03 10.42
C ALA A 86 -8.83 -0.59 10.56
N LYS A 87 -9.24 -0.24 11.78
CA LYS A 87 -10.48 0.50 11.99
C LYS A 87 -10.31 1.90 11.40
N VAL A 88 -11.09 2.23 10.36
CA VAL A 88 -11.04 3.53 9.68
C VAL A 88 -12.34 4.28 9.94
N GLY A 89 -12.27 5.53 10.36
CA GLY A 89 -13.39 6.47 10.35
C GLY A 89 -13.35 7.34 9.09
N LEU A 90 -14.51 7.71 8.56
CA LEU A 90 -14.64 8.49 7.33
C LEU A 90 -15.26 9.86 7.61
N MET A 91 -14.63 10.92 7.12
CA MET A 91 -15.22 12.26 7.08
C MET A 91 -15.57 12.61 5.64
N VAL A 92 -16.83 12.99 5.40
CA VAL A 92 -17.35 13.37 4.08
C VAL A 92 -17.67 14.84 4.12
N ILE A 93 -17.05 15.63 3.25
CA ILE A 93 -17.20 17.09 3.21
C ILE A 93 -18.13 17.48 2.07
N GLY A 94 -19.11 18.31 2.39
CA GLY A 94 -20.06 18.89 1.45
C GLY A 94 -21.30 18.04 1.21
N GLN A 95 -22.06 18.46 0.21
CA GLN A 95 -23.38 17.91 -0.09
C GLN A 95 -23.26 16.60 -0.88
N VAL A 96 -23.10 15.49 -0.17
CA VAL A 96 -22.97 14.15 -0.74
C VAL A 96 -24.11 13.27 -0.23
N LYS A 97 -24.74 12.52 -1.14
CA LYS A 97 -25.76 11.53 -0.73
C LYS A 97 -25.12 10.47 0.16
N PRO A 98 -25.78 10.05 1.24
CA PRO A 98 -25.22 9.06 2.14
C PRO A 98 -24.92 7.75 1.42
N PHE A 99 -23.81 7.13 1.77
CA PHE A 99 -23.39 5.85 1.21
C PHE A 99 -22.87 4.91 2.29
N ASP A 100 -23.03 3.61 2.06
CA ASP A 100 -22.40 2.59 2.89
C ASP A 100 -20.93 2.43 2.48
N ALA A 101 -20.05 2.53 3.47
CA ALA A 101 -18.63 2.25 3.34
C ALA A 101 -18.18 1.27 4.43
N PRO A 102 -17.16 0.43 4.18
CA PRO A 102 -16.63 -0.52 5.16
C PRO A 102 -15.75 0.19 6.20
N VAL A 103 -16.35 1.12 6.96
CA VAL A 103 -15.70 1.99 7.95
C VAL A 103 -16.44 1.93 9.28
N VAL A 104 -15.75 2.24 10.38
CA VAL A 104 -16.33 2.13 11.73
C VAL A 104 -17.20 3.33 12.12
N SER A 105 -17.03 4.46 11.43
CA SER A 105 -17.86 5.65 11.56
C SER A 105 -17.85 6.46 10.27
N VAL A 106 -18.93 7.21 10.03
CA VAL A 106 -19.04 8.19 8.94
C VAL A 106 -19.57 9.48 9.54
N HIS A 107 -18.88 10.60 9.28
CA HIS A 107 -19.26 11.93 9.71
C HIS A 107 -19.39 12.84 8.50
N TYR A 108 -20.57 13.41 8.31
CA TYR A 108 -20.83 14.39 7.26
C TYR A 108 -20.58 15.80 7.80
N LEU A 109 -19.81 16.59 7.07
CA LEU A 109 -19.35 17.90 7.47
C LEU A 109 -19.73 18.95 6.42
N ASP A 110 -20.10 20.12 6.91
CA ASP A 110 -20.30 21.29 6.05
C ASP A 110 -18.99 21.69 5.38
N GLY A 111 -19.12 22.20 4.16
CA GLY A 111 -18.01 22.63 3.32
C GLY A 111 -18.22 22.27 1.86
N GLY A 112 -17.15 22.27 1.09
CA GLY A 112 -17.11 21.68 -0.25
C GLY A 112 -16.95 22.70 -1.37
N HIS A 113 -16.62 22.16 -2.55
CA HIS A 113 -16.38 22.92 -3.76
C HIS A 113 -17.23 22.36 -4.89
N ASP A 114 -17.59 23.20 -5.85
CA ASP A 114 -18.21 22.75 -7.09
C ASP A 114 -17.19 22.10 -8.05
N HIS A 115 -17.66 21.60 -9.19
CA HIS A 115 -16.82 20.96 -10.21
C HIS A 115 -15.79 21.91 -10.86
N LEU A 116 -15.88 23.23 -10.62
CA LEU A 116 -14.91 24.23 -11.06
C LEU A 116 -13.90 24.59 -9.94
N GLY A 117 -14.01 23.95 -8.78
CA GLY A 117 -13.16 24.22 -7.62
C GLY A 117 -13.52 25.52 -6.89
N ARG A 118 -14.72 26.06 -7.10
CA ARG A 118 -15.20 27.22 -6.34
C ARG A 118 -15.83 26.76 -5.05
N GLU A 119 -15.49 27.41 -3.94
CA GLU A 119 -16.06 27.11 -2.64
C GLU A 119 -17.58 27.37 -2.66
N VAL A 120 -18.34 26.35 -2.25
CA VAL A 120 -19.80 26.42 -2.15
C VAL A 120 -20.21 26.76 -0.72
N ASN A 121 -19.55 26.14 0.25
CA ASN A 121 -19.74 26.39 1.68
C ASN A 121 -18.39 26.34 2.39
N ALA A 122 -18.25 27.18 3.43
CA ALA A 122 -17.07 27.21 4.27
C ALA A 122 -16.90 25.89 5.04
N LEU A 123 -15.66 25.38 5.09
CA LEU A 123 -15.33 24.20 5.87
C LEU A 123 -15.40 24.50 7.37
N SER A 124 -16.18 23.73 8.11
CA SER A 124 -16.27 23.87 9.57
C SER A 124 -15.12 23.16 10.28
N ILE A 125 -14.00 23.88 10.49
CA ILE A 125 -12.81 23.37 11.20
C ILE A 125 -13.14 22.90 12.62
N GLU A 126 -13.99 23.63 13.34
CA GLU A 126 -14.40 23.30 14.72
C GLU A 126 -15.03 21.90 14.77
N ARG A 127 -16.01 21.62 13.90
CA ARG A 127 -16.61 20.28 13.76
C ARG A 127 -15.61 19.18 13.41
N ILE A 128 -14.57 19.47 12.61
CA ILE A 128 -13.52 18.48 12.32
C ILE A 128 -12.78 18.12 13.61
N VAL A 129 -12.36 19.14 14.36
CA VAL A 129 -11.62 18.96 15.62
C VAL A 129 -12.49 18.20 16.62
N ASP A 130 -13.74 18.58 16.80
CA ASP A 130 -14.69 17.89 17.69
C ASP A 130 -14.87 16.42 17.28
N THR A 131 -14.98 16.15 15.98
CA THR A 131 -15.14 14.78 15.47
C THR A 131 -13.91 13.92 15.76
N VAL A 132 -12.69 14.45 15.57
CA VAL A 132 -11.45 13.71 15.87
C VAL A 132 -11.27 13.46 17.37
N LEU A 133 -11.66 14.43 18.21
CA LEU A 133 -11.51 14.33 19.66
C LEU A 133 -12.63 13.49 20.32
N SER A 134 -13.74 13.26 19.64
CA SER A 134 -14.83 12.42 20.13
C SER A 134 -14.41 10.95 20.22
N PRO A 135 -14.82 10.20 21.27
CA PRO A 135 -14.61 8.76 21.32
C PRO A 135 -15.27 8.10 20.09
N ILE A 136 -14.60 7.10 19.50
CA ILE A 136 -15.17 6.31 18.41
C ILE A 136 -16.38 5.54 18.95
N SER A 137 -17.56 6.16 18.88
CA SER A 137 -18.85 5.54 19.07
C SER A 137 -19.26 4.94 17.73
N SER A 138 -19.75 3.70 17.72
CA SER A 138 -20.28 3.01 16.52
C SER A 138 -21.59 3.62 15.98
N THR A 139 -21.89 4.86 16.36
CA THR A 139 -23.05 5.62 15.92
C THR A 139 -22.79 6.14 14.52
N ARG A 140 -23.53 5.59 13.55
CA ARG A 140 -23.75 6.24 12.25
C ARG A 140 -24.42 7.59 12.56
N ALA A 141 -23.74 8.71 12.29
CA ALA A 141 -24.41 10.00 12.32
C ALA A 141 -25.50 9.99 11.24
N GLU A 142 -26.73 10.33 11.60
CA GLU A 142 -27.80 10.44 10.62
C GLU A 142 -27.44 11.51 9.59
N PRO A 143 -27.74 11.26 8.31
CA PRO A 143 -27.50 12.26 7.28
C PRO A 143 -28.35 13.50 7.53
N PRO A 144 -27.89 14.69 7.09
CA PRO A 144 -28.71 15.89 7.17
C PRO A 144 -30.05 15.64 6.47
N PRO A 145 -31.16 16.17 7.02
CA PRO A 145 -32.47 16.01 6.39
C PRO A 145 -32.43 16.59 4.97
N PRO A 146 -33.14 15.97 3.99
CA PRO A 146 -33.28 16.57 2.68
C PRO A 146 -34.07 17.88 2.80
N ASP A 147 -33.62 18.90 2.06
CA ASP A 147 -34.38 20.14 1.81
C ASP A 147 -35.69 19.87 1.07
#